data_AF-A0A098YDF5-F1
#
_entry.id   AF-A0A098YDF5-F1
#
_cell.length_a   1.000
_cell.length_b   1.000
_cell.length_c   1.000
_cell.angle_alpha   90.00
_cell.angle_beta   90.00
_cell.angle_gamma   90.00
#
_symmetry.space_group_name_H-M   'P 1'
#
loop_
_entity.id
_entity.type
_entity.pdbx_description
1 polymer ?
#
loop_
_entity_poly.entity_id
_entity_poly.type
_entity_poly.pdbx_seq_one_letter_code
_entity_poly.pdbx_strand_id
1 'polypeptide(L)'
;MLGEPQAVDLDPLSLESALLRAAVGDYAAEAAVLLLAESGHWLPRLQAAGLIAIALDADAIDGGPWAAVQWADLDGALRTGVIGGSGGQLRLLRAAASLAEGQPVDLADLTAGLDRDELVLLLAAVAHAAGSHEHDDGAGASVGPVVPWPRRD
;
A
#
# COMPACT_ATOMS: atom_id res chain seq x y z
N MET A 1 11.36 -1.35 -23.13
CA MET A 1 10.04 -1.10 -23.72
C MET A 1 9.07 -1.91 -22.88
N LEU A 2 8.32 -1.27 -21.97
CA LEU A 2 7.42 -2.00 -21.07
C LEU A 2 6.30 -2.61 -21.92
N GLY A 3 6.04 -3.91 -21.76
CA GLY A 3 4.96 -4.62 -22.48
C GLY A 3 3.58 -4.04 -22.16
N GLU A 4 2.60 -4.28 -23.03
CA GLU A 4 1.22 -3.88 -22.79
C GLU A 4 0.71 -4.53 -21.48
N PRO A 5 -0.02 -3.78 -20.63
CA PRO A 5 -0.56 -4.31 -19.38
C PRO A 5 -1.51 -5.47 -19.68
N GLN A 6 -1.10 -6.67 -19.30
CA GLN A 6 -1.92 -7.87 -19.45
C GLN A 6 -2.89 -7.93 -18.27
N ALA A 7 -4.16 -8.26 -18.53
CA ALA A 7 -5.16 -8.57 -17.50
C ALA A 7 -4.82 -9.92 -16.85
N VAL A 8 -3.70 -9.97 -16.14
CA VAL A 8 -3.29 -11.11 -15.31
C VAL A 8 -3.79 -10.85 -13.92
N ASP A 9 -4.72 -11.69 -13.46
CA ASP A 9 -5.04 -11.76 -12.05
C ASP A 9 -3.91 -12.50 -11.32
N LEU A 10 -2.99 -11.74 -10.74
CA LEU A 10 -2.06 -12.24 -9.73
C LEU A 10 -2.84 -12.62 -8.47
N ASP A 11 -2.43 -13.71 -7.81
CA ASP A 11 -2.91 -13.96 -6.46
C ASP A 11 -2.47 -12.84 -5.50
N PRO A 12 -3.12 -12.66 -4.33
CA PRO A 12 -2.86 -11.54 -3.45
C PRO A 12 -1.39 -11.39 -3.02
N LEU A 13 -0.68 -12.50 -2.77
CA LEU A 13 0.71 -12.46 -2.33
C LEU A 13 1.65 -12.09 -3.48
N SER A 14 1.41 -12.62 -4.68
CA SER A 14 2.16 -12.25 -5.88
C SER A 14 1.92 -10.79 -6.26
N LEU A 15 0.70 -10.28 -6.09
CA LEU A 15 0.36 -8.89 -6.32
C LEU A 15 1.06 -7.95 -5.32
N GLU A 16 1.00 -8.28 -4.02
CA GLU A 16 1.72 -7.55 -2.98
C GLU A 16 3.22 -7.50 -3.28
N SER A 17 3.81 -8.65 -3.64
CA SER A 17 5.23 -8.73 -4.00
C SER A 17 5.58 -7.89 -5.22
N ALA A 18 4.71 -7.85 -6.24
CA ALA A 18 4.91 -7.04 -7.43
C ALA A 18 4.82 -5.53 -7.15
N LEU A 19 3.91 -5.12 -6.26
CA LEU A 19 3.78 -3.74 -5.80
C LEU A 19 4.97 -3.32 -4.93
N LEU A 20 5.39 -4.16 -3.98
CA LEU A 20 6.55 -3.88 -3.13
C LEU A 20 7.83 -3.80 -3.94
N ARG A 21 8.02 -4.68 -4.93
CA ARG A 21 9.16 -4.60 -5.87
C ARG A 21 9.22 -3.23 -6.55
N ALA A 22 8.08 -2.68 -6.96
CA ALA A 22 8.00 -1.36 -7.56
C ALA A 22 8.28 -0.20 -6.57
N ALA A 23 8.08 -0.44 -5.27
CA ALA A 23 8.26 0.56 -4.22
C ALA A 23 9.64 0.50 -3.53
N VAL A 24 10.47 -0.52 -3.78
CA VAL A 24 11.73 -0.75 -3.06
C VAL A 24 12.57 0.53 -2.94
N GLY A 25 12.87 0.91 -1.70
CA GLY A 25 13.70 2.07 -1.37
C GLY A 25 12.94 3.39 -1.27
N ASP A 26 11.66 3.41 -1.60
CA ASP A 26 10.72 4.48 -1.24
C ASP A 26 9.81 3.99 -0.11
N TYR A 27 10.22 4.26 1.13
CA TYR A 27 9.49 3.78 2.31
C TYR A 27 8.06 4.30 2.41
N ALA A 28 7.74 5.45 1.82
CA ALA A 28 6.38 5.97 1.82
C ALA A 28 5.49 5.18 0.84
N ALA A 29 6.02 4.86 -0.35
CA ALA A 29 5.35 3.99 -1.31
C ALA A 29 5.20 2.56 -0.77
N GLU A 30 6.25 2.00 -0.12
CA GLU A 30 6.17 0.68 0.51
C GLU A 30 5.10 0.64 1.61
N ALA A 31 5.07 1.65 2.48
CA ALA A 31 4.07 1.76 3.54
C ALA A 31 2.65 1.84 2.99
N ALA A 32 2.44 2.54 1.88
CA ALA A 32 1.14 2.59 1.22
C ALA A 32 0.71 1.20 0.73
N VAL A 33 1.60 0.44 0.09
CA VAL A 33 1.33 -0.93 -0.38
C VAL A 33 1.03 -1.86 0.80
N LEU A 34 1.86 -1.86 1.83
CA LEU A 34 1.66 -2.67 3.04
C LEU A 34 0.36 -2.31 3.73
N LEU A 35 -0.01 -1.02 3.82
CA LEU A 35 -1.28 -0.62 4.42
C LEU A 35 -2.49 -1.20 3.67
N LEU A 36 -2.46 -1.17 2.33
CA LEU A 36 -3.52 -1.78 1.52
C LEU A 36 -3.55 -3.31 1.69
N ALA A 37 -2.39 -3.95 1.74
CA ALA A 37 -2.25 -5.39 1.84
C ALA A 37 -2.68 -5.92 3.22
N GLU A 38 -2.23 -5.29 4.31
CA GLU A 38 -2.54 -5.68 5.69
C GLU A 38 -3.98 -5.35 6.08
N SER A 39 -4.62 -4.36 5.44
CA SER A 39 -6.05 -4.13 5.63
C SER A 39 -6.93 -5.28 5.08
N GLY A 40 -6.38 -6.15 4.22
CA GLY A 40 -7.05 -7.29 3.60
C GLY A 40 -8.20 -6.95 2.62
N HIS A 41 -8.62 -5.69 2.55
CA HIS A 41 -9.82 -5.29 1.80
C HIS A 41 -9.52 -4.71 0.42
N TRP A 42 -8.45 -3.93 0.29
CA TRP A 42 -8.26 -3.05 -0.87
C TRP A 42 -7.60 -3.73 -2.07
N LEU A 43 -6.51 -4.48 -1.89
CA LEU A 43 -5.80 -5.06 -3.05
C LEU A 43 -6.70 -5.88 -3.98
N PRO A 44 -7.55 -6.82 -3.51
CA PRO A 44 -8.43 -7.57 -4.40
C PRO A 44 -9.45 -6.69 -5.14
N ARG A 45 -9.93 -5.62 -4.49
CA ARG A 45 -10.92 -4.70 -5.08
C ARG A 45 -10.31 -3.78 -6.12
N LEU A 46 -9.11 -3.27 -5.84
CA LEU A 46 -8.37 -2.44 -6.80
C LEU A 46 -8.01 -3.25 -8.04
N GLN A 47 -7.55 -4.49 -7.84
CA GLN A 47 -7.25 -5.40 -8.95
C GLN A 47 -8.50 -5.71 -9.79
N ALA A 48 -9.60 -6.13 -9.14
CA ALA A 48 -10.86 -6.44 -9.84
C ALA A 48 -11.47 -5.22 -10.56
N ALA A 49 -11.19 -4.01 -10.08
CA ALA A 49 -11.61 -2.76 -10.70
C ALA A 49 -10.68 -2.29 -11.84
N GLY A 50 -9.58 -3.00 -12.12
CA GLY A 50 -8.59 -2.58 -13.12
C GLY A 50 -7.76 -1.37 -12.70
N LEU A 51 -7.68 -1.08 -11.39
CA LEU A 51 -6.95 0.06 -10.81
C LEU A 51 -5.50 -0.31 -10.45
N ILE A 52 -5.03 -1.47 -10.90
CA ILE A 52 -3.62 -1.88 -10.77
C ILE A 52 -3.09 -2.21 -12.16
N ALA A 53 -2.07 -1.47 -12.58
CA ALA A 53 -1.33 -1.80 -13.79
C ALA A 53 -0.27 -2.84 -13.46
N ILE A 54 -0.20 -3.91 -14.25
CA ILE A 54 0.79 -4.97 -14.11
C ILE A 54 1.67 -4.95 -15.35
N ALA A 55 2.97 -4.79 -15.15
CA ALA A 55 3.98 -4.89 -16.19
C ALA A 55 4.74 -6.21 -16.04
N LEU A 56 4.70 -7.02 -17.10
CA LEU A 56 5.54 -8.21 -17.22
C LEU A 56 6.84 -7.81 -17.90
N ASP A 57 7.96 -8.06 -17.25
CA ASP A 57 9.26 -8.02 -17.91
C ASP A 57 9.70 -9.46 -18.20
N ALA A 58 9.64 -9.85 -19.48
CA ALA A 58 10.02 -11.18 -19.92
C ALA A 58 11.54 -11.42 -19.86
N ASP A 59 12.33 -10.34 -19.78
CA ASP A 59 13.80 -10.38 -19.79
C ASP A 59 14.42 -9.99 -18.44
N ALA A 60 13.59 -9.70 -17.41
CA ALA A 60 14.09 -9.37 -16.08
C ALA A 60 14.85 -10.55 -15.47
N ILE A 61 16.14 -10.33 -15.20
CA ILE A 61 17.06 -11.29 -14.57
C ILE A 61 16.65 -11.53 -13.09
N ASP A 62 15.82 -10.65 -12.56
CA ASP A 62 15.48 -10.40 -11.15
C ASP A 62 14.06 -10.87 -10.74
N GLY A 63 13.36 -11.60 -11.62
CA GLY A 63 12.47 -12.68 -11.14
C GLY A 63 11.03 -12.32 -10.72
N GLY A 64 10.30 -11.50 -11.47
CA GLY A 64 8.84 -11.41 -11.32
C GLY A 64 8.17 -10.16 -11.92
N PRO A 65 6.82 -10.11 -11.92
CA PRO A 65 6.07 -8.94 -12.39
C PRO A 65 6.31 -7.70 -11.52
N TRP A 66 6.07 -6.54 -12.12
CA TRP A 66 5.96 -5.24 -11.43
C TRP A 66 4.50 -4.79 -11.46
N ALA A 67 4.06 -4.09 -10.41
CA ALA A 67 2.70 -3.56 -10.36
C ALA A 67 2.69 -2.14 -9.81
N ALA A 68 1.67 -1.36 -10.20
CA ALA A 68 1.44 0.00 -9.69
C ALA A 68 -0.05 0.30 -9.54
N VAL A 69 -0.45 0.84 -8.40
CA VAL A 69 -1.80 1.34 -8.16
C VAL A 69 -2.02 2.63 -8.96
N GLN A 70 -3.17 2.75 -9.63
CA GLN A 70 -3.59 3.95 -10.35
C GLN A 70 -4.21 4.97 -9.38
N TRP A 71 -3.38 5.60 -8.56
CA TRP A 71 -3.80 6.50 -7.47
C TRP A 71 -4.71 7.65 -7.92
N ALA A 72 -4.46 8.20 -9.12
CA ALA A 72 -5.24 9.30 -9.68
C ALA A 72 -6.70 8.93 -10.01
N ASP A 73 -6.97 7.63 -10.22
CA ASP A 73 -8.29 7.13 -10.64
C ASP A 73 -9.16 6.68 -9.44
N LEU A 74 -8.59 6.56 -8.24
CA LEU A 74 -9.30 6.08 -7.05
C LEU A 74 -10.53 6.93 -6.71
N ASP A 75 -10.37 8.25 -6.76
CA ASP A 75 -11.44 9.21 -6.49
C ASP A 75 -12.60 9.08 -7.47
N GLY A 76 -12.28 8.84 -8.75
CA GLY A 76 -13.28 8.56 -9.78
C GLY A 76 -14.02 7.27 -9.49
N ALA A 77 -13.29 6.20 -9.18
CA ALA A 77 -13.84 4.88 -8.89
C ALA A 77 -14.71 4.86 -7.62
N LEU A 78 -14.36 5.63 -6.59
CA LEU A 78 -15.16 5.81 -5.39
C LEU A 78 -16.47 6.55 -5.67
N ARG A 79 -16.42 7.66 -6.43
CA ARG A 79 -17.61 8.46 -6.76
C ARG A 79 -18.63 7.68 -7.60
N THR A 80 -18.16 6.81 -8.49
CA THR A 80 -19.01 5.97 -9.35
C THR A 80 -19.46 4.68 -8.66
N GLY A 81 -18.91 4.36 -7.49
CA GLY A 81 -19.23 3.14 -6.74
C GLY A 81 -18.59 1.87 -7.31
N VAL A 82 -17.59 1.99 -8.19
CA VAL A 82 -16.83 0.85 -8.72
C VAL A 82 -16.06 0.15 -7.61
N ILE A 83 -15.55 0.92 -6.66
CA ILE A 83 -14.95 0.42 -5.42
C ILE A 83 -15.65 1.06 -4.21
N GLY A 84 -15.63 0.36 -3.08
CA GLY A 84 -16.23 0.84 -1.83
C GLY A 84 -15.76 0.07 -0.62
N GLY A 85 -16.03 0.62 0.56
CA GLY A 85 -15.66 0.07 1.85
C GLY A 85 -16.39 0.77 3.00
N SER A 86 -16.15 0.31 4.23
CA SER A 86 -16.56 1.00 5.45
C SER A 86 -15.89 2.38 5.58
N GLY A 87 -16.36 3.21 6.51
CA GLY A 87 -15.74 4.51 6.79
C GLY A 87 -14.25 4.41 7.15
N GLY A 88 -13.88 3.43 7.98
CA GLY A 88 -12.49 3.18 8.37
C GLY A 88 -11.64 2.67 7.21
N GLN A 89 -12.16 1.74 6.40
CA GLN A 89 -11.48 1.27 5.18
C GLN A 89 -11.20 2.42 4.21
N LEU A 90 -12.17 3.32 3.99
CA LEU A 90 -12.00 4.49 3.13
C LEU A 90 -10.93 5.44 3.66
N ARG A 91 -10.80 5.57 4.97
CA ARG A 91 -9.75 6.36 5.62
C ARG A 91 -8.38 5.74 5.45
N LEU A 92 -8.26 4.41 5.57
CA LEU A 92 -7.00 3.72 5.27
C LEU A 92 -6.59 3.86 3.80
N LEU A 93 -7.55 3.80 2.86
CA LEU A 93 -7.27 4.05 1.44
C LEU A 93 -6.74 5.46 1.19
N ARG A 94 -7.37 6.47 1.81
CA ARG A 94 -6.91 7.87 1.74
C ARG A 94 -5.51 8.04 2.34
N ALA A 95 -5.24 7.40 3.47
CA ALA A 95 -3.92 7.41 4.08
C ALA A 95 -2.87 6.77 3.16
N ALA A 96 -3.17 5.62 2.54
CA ALA A 96 -2.28 4.99 1.57
C ALA A 96 -1.99 5.91 0.37
N ALA A 97 -3.00 6.55 -0.21
CA ALA A 97 -2.82 7.46 -1.33
C ALA A 97 -2.05 8.75 -0.92
N SER A 98 -2.22 9.19 0.33
CA SER A 98 -1.43 10.27 0.93
C SER A 98 0.04 9.91 1.06
N LEU A 99 0.34 8.70 1.53
CA LEU A 99 1.71 8.19 1.66
C LEU A 99 2.37 8.00 0.29
N ALA A 100 1.64 7.45 -0.70
CA ALA A 100 2.21 7.16 -2.02
C ALA A 100 2.42 8.41 -2.89
N GLU A 101 1.46 9.35 -2.92
CA GLU A 101 1.43 10.45 -3.89
C GLU A 101 1.29 11.83 -3.22
N GLY A 102 1.40 11.91 -1.89
CA GLY A 102 1.30 13.17 -1.16
C GLY A 102 -0.10 13.80 -1.17
N GLN A 103 -1.15 13.03 -1.47
CA GLN A 103 -2.53 13.53 -1.45
C GLN A 103 -2.90 14.06 -0.06
N PRO A 104 -3.54 15.25 0.06
CA PRO A 104 -3.82 15.84 1.35
C PRO A 104 -4.89 15.05 2.11
N VAL A 105 -4.67 14.88 3.43
CA VAL A 105 -5.63 14.29 4.35
C VAL A 105 -5.85 15.21 5.55
N ASP A 106 -7.08 15.26 6.03
CA ASP A 106 -7.40 15.86 7.33
C ASP A 106 -7.13 14.82 8.41
N LEU A 107 -6.14 15.05 9.29
CA LEU A 107 -5.78 14.11 10.35
C LEU A 107 -6.88 13.98 11.42
N ALA A 108 -7.65 15.03 11.68
CA ALA A 108 -8.76 14.98 12.63
C ALA A 108 -9.88 14.11 12.07
N ASP A 109 -10.22 14.28 10.77
CA ASP A 109 -11.12 13.35 10.10
C ASP A 109 -10.54 11.94 10.13
N LEU A 110 -9.30 11.74 9.63
CA LEU A 110 -8.68 10.43 9.50
C LEU A 110 -8.75 9.62 10.81
N THR A 111 -8.42 10.24 11.95
CA THR A 111 -8.35 9.55 13.26
C THR A 111 -9.69 9.35 13.96
N ALA A 112 -10.72 10.15 13.70
CA ALA A 112 -11.97 10.15 14.48
C ALA A 112 -12.88 8.90 14.32
N GLY A 113 -12.47 7.92 13.51
CA GLY A 113 -13.36 6.85 13.02
C GLY A 113 -12.60 5.67 12.46
N LEU A 114 -11.36 5.51 12.93
CA LEU A 114 -10.65 4.23 12.87
C LEU A 114 -10.97 3.47 14.14
N ASP A 115 -11.20 2.17 14.01
CA ASP A 115 -11.17 1.30 15.17
C ASP A 115 -9.72 1.04 15.65
N ARG A 116 -9.57 0.15 16.64
CA ARG A 116 -8.26 -0.16 17.22
C ARG A 116 -7.32 -0.81 16.20
N ASP A 117 -7.82 -1.73 15.39
CA ASP A 117 -6.99 -2.52 14.48
C ASP A 117 -6.59 -1.66 13.29
N GLU A 118 -7.53 -0.87 12.76
CA GLU A 118 -7.28 0.12 11.72
C GLU A 118 -6.27 1.20 12.17
N LEU A 119 -6.35 1.65 13.43
CA LEU A 119 -5.38 2.60 13.99
C LEU A 119 -3.98 1.98 14.10
N VAL A 120 -3.86 0.71 14.49
CA VAL A 120 -2.55 0.02 14.53
C VAL A 120 -1.95 -0.05 13.13
N LEU A 121 -2.75 -0.38 12.11
CA LEU A 121 -2.29 -0.38 10.72
C LEU A 121 -1.81 0.99 10.26
N LEU A 122 -2.57 2.05 10.55
CA LEU A 122 -2.18 3.42 10.19
C LEU A 122 -0.85 3.82 10.87
N LEU A 123 -0.69 3.51 12.16
CA LEU A 123 0.53 3.85 12.90
C LEU A 123 1.74 3.05 12.41
N ALA A 124 1.57 1.76 12.09
CA ALA A 124 2.61 0.95 11.47
C ALA A 124 3.03 1.51 10.10
N ALA A 125 2.06 1.92 9.27
CA ALA A 125 2.34 2.56 7.99
C ALA A 125 3.14 3.85 8.14
N VAL A 126 2.75 4.74 9.07
CA VAL A 126 3.47 6.00 9.33
C VAL A 126 4.87 5.72 9.87
N ALA A 127 5.03 4.76 10.77
CA ALA A 127 6.34 4.37 11.29
C ALA A 127 7.25 3.78 10.19
N HIS A 128 6.68 2.99 9.27
CA HIS A 128 7.40 2.44 8.12
C HIS A 128 7.83 3.54 7.16
N ALA A 129 6.91 4.44 6.78
CA ALA A 129 7.19 5.56 5.88
C ALA A 129 8.27 6.50 6.43
N ALA A 130 8.35 6.65 7.75
CA ALA A 130 9.41 7.41 8.41
C ALA A 130 10.77 6.70 8.42
N GLY A 131 10.88 5.49 7.87
CA GLY A 131 12.12 4.69 7.84
C GLY A 131 12.48 4.08 9.20
N SER A 132 11.56 4.03 10.16
CA SER A 132 11.91 3.66 11.54
C SER A 132 12.42 2.24 11.71
N HIS A 133 12.16 1.36 10.76
CA HIS A 133 12.68 -0.01 10.73
C HIS A 133 14.19 -0.07 10.44
N GLU A 134 14.76 0.97 9.84
CA GLU A 134 16.20 1.10 9.57
C GLU A 134 16.95 1.90 10.65
N HIS A 135 16.24 2.41 11.67
CA HIS A 135 16.89 3.12 12.76
C HIS A 135 17.79 2.18 13.58
N ASP A 136 18.92 2.72 14.02
CA ASP A 136 19.84 2.07 14.96
C ASP A 136 19.92 2.84 16.29
N ASP A 137 20.52 2.20 17.29
CA ASP A 137 20.74 2.77 18.63
C ASP A 137 21.90 3.78 18.71
N GLY A 138 22.48 4.18 17.56
CA GLY A 138 23.70 4.98 17.47
C GLY A 138 25.00 4.19 17.66
N ALA A 139 24.92 2.93 18.09
CA ALA A 139 26.04 1.98 18.15
C ALA A 139 26.01 0.97 16.98
N GLY A 140 25.03 1.10 16.08
CA GLY A 140 24.85 0.26 14.89
C GLY A 140 23.96 -0.96 15.09
N ALA A 141 23.31 -1.12 16.25
CA ALA A 141 22.34 -2.17 16.47
C ALA A 141 20.93 -1.68 16.09
N SER A 142 20.21 -2.44 15.25
CA SER A 142 18.82 -2.14 14.90
C SER A 142 17.94 -2.13 16.14
N VAL A 143 17.13 -1.08 16.29
CA VAL A 143 16.13 -0.95 17.36
C VAL A 143 14.74 -1.43 16.94
N GLY A 144 14.58 -1.82 15.68
CA GLY A 144 13.30 -2.18 15.08
C GLY A 144 12.37 -0.99 14.85
N PRO A 145 11.21 -1.22 14.20
CA PRO A 145 10.25 -0.15 13.92
C PRO A 145 9.60 0.38 15.20
N VAL A 146 9.27 1.68 15.21
CA VAL A 146 8.56 2.32 16.33
C VAL A 146 7.19 1.66 16.56
N VAL A 147 6.49 1.32 15.48
CA VAL A 147 5.27 0.50 15.49
C VAL A 147 5.44 -0.60 14.45
N PRO A 148 5.54 -1.88 14.85
CA PRO A 148 5.63 -2.98 13.88
C PRO A 148 4.27 -3.24 13.22
N TRP A 149 4.30 -3.77 12.00
CA TRP A 149 3.11 -4.34 11.37
C TRP A 149 2.57 -5.51 12.21
N PRO A 150 1.24 -5.67 12.31
CA PRO A 150 0.65 -6.84 12.95
C PRO A 150 1.05 -8.11 12.21
N ARG A 151 1.21 -9.22 12.92
CA ARG A 151 1.49 -10.50 12.28
C ARG A 151 0.22 -11.02 11.63
N ARG A 152 0.32 -11.44 10.37
CA ARG A 152 -0.71 -12.25 9.71
C ARG A 152 -0.72 -13.65 10.35
N ASP A 153 -1.87 -14.09 10.82
CA ASP A 153 -2.10 -15.45 11.34
C ASP A 153 -2.13 -16.50 10.21
#